data_AF-A0A832HHR6-F1
#
_entry.id   AF-A0A832HHR6-F1
#
_cell.length_a   1.000
_cell.length_b   1.000
_cell.length_c   1.000
_cell.angle_alpha   90.00
_cell.angle_beta   90.00
_cell.angle_gamma   90.00
#
_symmetry.space_group_name_H-M   'P 1'
#
loop_
_entity.id
_entity.type
_entity.pdbx_description
1 polymer ?
#
loop_
_entity_poly.entity_id
_entity_poly.type
_entity_poly.pdbx_seq_one_letter_code
_entity_poly.pdbx_strand_id
1 'polypeptide(L)'
;MHRACLPIVALCSLASMCAAAPEPAPSPEQLRKEFPPTFNWPDRRPIGTIFLAASGKNWPGNPRGYFHDEKLDIRTEQGRADLRTRMLKVADDAIAYTREVGGQGVIVWDLEGGEFPHATTYVGDPRVLPKVAPEMDAIADEFFRKFKDANMPVGICIRPSKIVFKDPSDPTKWAHIKTAYGHTHMVDPVEEVVSKIDYARKRWGCTIYYMDTNVTLERDAAGNMLRDAQDKPKLRLLTAAEMREIQRKHPDVLTWPEFQTPGYFASSTGYGEFHTIADIDVKERAIYPDAFRVWATRMQEDDIYRDWDKFLAAGIKQRDVFLFQIMPVKNGMGPLLQRAYEDAASNDAPPRDLDALITTARDHKSWALRRRSIVALGDHKEPSATAALAAIVEKNTDALELFAARALAKQNTDESFKVLLAMLEKPGRPAFAAAFGLGASGRAEAVAPLIRAFEATKEFQTRWAIIDALGELKKPEAVPMLAANLRALAKGTGVVSRVKTIRALGAIGDRAAIAPLLEALADKTFEPQRPLIARALRQITGIASESQSEAYWRKAVSTQPNR
;
A
#
# COMPACT_ATOMS: atom_id res chain seq x y z
N MET A 1 13.85 5.41 9.36
CA MET A 1 13.02 6.48 8.75
C MET A 1 11.81 5.92 7.99
N HIS A 2 11.13 4.89 8.50
CA HIS A 2 9.86 4.38 7.96
C HIS A 2 8.88 4.28 9.12
N ARG A 3 8.10 5.35 9.36
CA ARG A 3 6.99 5.34 10.32
C ARG A 3 5.92 6.31 9.84
N ALA A 4 5.07 5.83 8.95
CA ALA A 4 3.63 6.07 9.01
C ALA A 4 3.00 4.69 9.28
N CYS A 5 3.21 4.19 10.50
CA CYS A 5 2.54 2.99 10.97
C CYS A 5 1.07 3.37 11.21
N LEU A 6 0.17 2.90 10.35
CA LEU A 6 -1.27 2.86 10.63
C LEU A 6 -1.55 1.57 11.41
N PRO A 7 -1.98 1.61 12.68
CA PRO A 7 -2.51 0.44 13.36
C PRO A 7 -3.99 0.28 13.00
N ILE A 8 -4.29 -0.44 11.92
CA ILE A 8 -5.65 -0.84 11.51
C ILE A 8 -6.08 -2.09 12.32
N VAL A 9 -6.19 -1.97 13.64
CA VAL A 9 -6.63 -3.11 14.49
C VAL A 9 -7.86 -2.77 15.35
N ALA A 10 -8.37 -1.55 15.33
CA ALA A 10 -9.43 -1.15 16.27
C ALA A 10 -10.87 -1.17 15.75
N LEU A 11 -11.16 -1.55 14.49
CA LEU A 11 -12.53 -1.51 13.94
C LEU A 11 -13.19 -2.88 13.69
N CYS A 12 -12.47 -4.00 13.87
CA CYS A 12 -13.05 -5.34 13.64
C CYS A 12 -13.95 -5.89 14.76
N SER A 13 -14.26 -5.13 15.82
CA SER A 13 -15.01 -5.65 16.98
C SER A 13 -16.45 -5.12 17.13
N LEU A 14 -17.07 -4.55 16.09
CA LEU A 14 -18.47 -4.08 16.17
C LEU A 14 -19.54 -5.11 15.77
N ALA A 15 -19.16 -6.33 15.41
CA ALA A 15 -20.11 -7.39 15.06
C ALA A 15 -20.29 -8.40 16.20
N SER A 16 -20.87 -7.98 17.32
CA SER A 16 -21.57 -8.92 18.22
C SER A 16 -22.44 -8.18 19.22
N MET A 17 -23.77 -8.30 19.09
CA MET A 17 -24.72 -8.73 20.15
C MET A 17 -26.19 -8.41 19.81
N CYS A 18 -27.02 -9.48 19.79
CA CYS A 18 -28.50 -9.58 19.70
C CYS A 18 -29.19 -9.08 18.41
N ALA A 19 -29.43 -9.91 17.38
CA ALA A 19 -30.44 -10.99 17.24
C ALA A 19 -31.84 -10.54 16.75
N ALA A 20 -31.89 -10.12 15.48
CA ALA A 20 -32.82 -10.71 14.51
C ALA A 20 -31.95 -11.50 13.52
N ALA A 21 -32.44 -12.61 12.94
CA ALA A 21 -31.69 -13.31 11.90
C ALA A 21 -31.34 -12.29 10.80
N PRO A 22 -30.06 -12.13 10.40
CA PRO A 22 -29.73 -11.22 9.31
C PRO A 22 -30.51 -11.69 8.08
N GLU A 23 -31.27 -10.79 7.45
CA GLU A 23 -31.84 -11.08 6.14
C GLU A 23 -30.72 -11.64 5.24
N PRO A 24 -31.00 -12.67 4.44
CA PRO A 24 -29.98 -13.22 3.55
C PRO A 24 -29.44 -12.09 2.68
N ALA A 25 -28.11 -12.00 2.58
CA ALA A 25 -27.47 -10.99 1.75
C ALA A 25 -28.07 -11.06 0.33
N PRO A 26 -28.39 -9.91 -0.30
CA PRO A 26 -29.04 -9.90 -1.60
C PRO A 26 -28.17 -10.62 -2.65
N SER A 27 -28.81 -11.36 -3.55
CA SER A 27 -28.11 -12.04 -4.64
C SER A 27 -27.44 -11.03 -5.58
N PRO A 28 -26.41 -11.42 -6.35
CA PRO A 28 -25.83 -10.58 -7.40
C PRO A 28 -26.87 -9.97 -8.35
N GLU A 29 -27.87 -10.74 -8.75
CA GLU A 29 -28.95 -10.29 -9.65
C GLU A 29 -29.86 -9.27 -8.96
N GLN A 30 -30.20 -9.49 -7.68
CA GLN A 30 -30.99 -8.55 -6.89
C GLN A 30 -30.24 -7.22 -6.74
N LEU A 31 -28.95 -7.27 -6.37
CA LEU A 31 -28.10 -6.08 -6.26
C LEU A 31 -28.00 -5.32 -7.57
N ARG A 32 -27.77 -6.01 -8.71
CA ARG A 32 -27.68 -5.36 -10.02
C ARG A 32 -29.02 -4.75 -10.46
N LYS A 33 -30.15 -5.36 -10.08
CA LYS A 33 -31.49 -4.82 -10.36
C LYS A 33 -31.78 -3.57 -9.52
N GLU A 34 -31.39 -3.58 -8.24
CA GLU A 34 -31.56 -2.45 -7.33
C GLU A 34 -30.62 -1.28 -7.68
N PHE A 35 -29.36 -1.61 -7.99
CA PHE A 35 -28.31 -0.67 -8.33
C PHE A 35 -27.70 -1.00 -9.71
N PRO A 36 -28.39 -0.67 -10.82
CA PRO A 36 -27.79 -0.80 -12.14
C PRO A 36 -26.58 0.14 -12.28
N PRO A 37 -25.50 -0.31 -12.95
CA PRO A 37 -24.26 0.45 -13.03
C PRO A 37 -24.44 1.77 -13.77
N THR A 38 -24.03 2.88 -13.15
CA THR A 38 -24.05 4.26 -13.69
C THR A 38 -22.68 4.91 -13.74
N PHE A 39 -21.67 4.30 -13.13
CA PHE A 39 -20.32 4.86 -13.07
C PHE A 39 -19.45 4.37 -14.21
N ASN A 40 -18.89 5.33 -14.95
CA ASN A 40 -17.95 5.07 -16.02
C ASN A 40 -16.71 5.94 -15.83
N TRP A 41 -15.59 5.29 -15.50
CA TRP A 41 -14.29 5.93 -15.41
C TRP A 41 -13.33 5.18 -16.32
N PRO A 42 -13.10 5.60 -17.57
CA PRO A 42 -12.34 4.78 -18.52
C PRO A 42 -10.83 4.80 -18.27
N ASP A 43 -10.30 5.83 -17.61
CA ASP A 43 -8.87 5.96 -17.35
C ASP A 43 -8.43 5.06 -16.19
N ARG A 44 -7.55 4.11 -16.52
CA ARG A 44 -7.06 3.07 -15.60
C ARG A 44 -5.58 3.22 -15.29
N ARG A 45 -4.96 4.32 -15.70
CA ARG A 45 -3.56 4.61 -15.43
C ARG A 45 -3.36 4.87 -13.92
N PRO A 46 -2.14 4.80 -13.39
CA PRO A 46 -1.94 4.95 -11.95
C PRO A 46 -2.16 6.40 -11.49
N ILE A 47 -2.39 6.61 -10.19
CA ILE A 47 -2.62 7.93 -9.58
C ILE A 47 -1.48 8.24 -8.61
N GLY A 48 -0.92 9.44 -8.72
CA GLY A 48 0.13 9.92 -7.82
C GLY A 48 -0.42 10.40 -6.49
N THR A 49 0.29 10.16 -5.40
CA THR A 49 -0.11 10.61 -4.06
C THR A 49 0.90 11.58 -3.46
N ILE A 50 0.40 12.66 -2.89
CA ILE A 50 1.19 13.66 -2.15
C ILE A 50 0.73 13.64 -0.70
N PHE A 51 1.63 13.30 0.22
CA PHE A 51 1.41 13.47 1.65
C PHE A 51 2.15 14.71 2.13
N LEU A 52 1.42 15.81 2.32
CA LEU A 52 2.02 17.12 2.60
C LEU A 52 2.68 17.20 3.97
N ALA A 53 2.23 16.41 4.93
CA ALA A 53 2.56 16.59 6.33
C ALA A 53 2.78 15.28 7.10
N ALA A 54 3.57 15.41 8.17
CA ALA A 54 3.74 14.37 9.18
C ALA A 54 2.69 14.51 10.28
N SER A 55 1.93 13.45 10.54
CA SER A 55 0.92 13.45 11.61
C SER A 55 1.55 13.47 13.01
N GLY A 56 0.97 14.26 13.91
CA GLY A 56 1.27 14.25 15.35
C GLY A 56 2.68 14.71 15.73
N LYS A 57 3.33 15.52 14.88
CA LYS A 57 4.67 16.06 15.18
C LYS A 57 4.62 17.32 16.04
N ASN A 58 3.72 18.24 15.73
CA ASN A 58 3.46 19.46 16.51
C ASN A 58 4.75 20.26 16.79
N TRP A 59 5.65 20.38 15.81
CA TRP A 59 6.89 21.13 15.99
C TRP A 59 6.60 22.61 16.22
N PRO A 60 7.34 23.32 17.11
CA PRO A 60 7.02 24.70 17.46
C PRO A 60 6.88 25.65 16.26
N GLY A 61 7.77 25.52 15.25
CA GLY A 61 7.76 26.33 14.02
C GLY A 61 6.92 25.75 12.88
N ASN A 62 6.70 24.44 12.87
CA ASN A 62 5.93 23.75 11.84
C ASN A 62 4.97 22.77 12.50
N PRO A 63 3.95 23.28 13.21
CA PRO A 63 3.08 22.42 14.00
C PRO A 63 2.24 21.52 13.09
N ARG A 64 2.00 21.95 11.85
CA ARG A 64 1.42 21.17 10.75
C ARG A 64 2.27 19.99 10.31
N GLY A 65 3.57 19.99 10.58
CA GLY A 65 4.48 18.93 10.12
C GLY A 65 4.71 18.90 8.61
N TYR A 66 4.50 20.02 7.90
CA TYR A 66 4.73 20.11 6.45
C TYR A 66 6.12 19.61 6.07
N PHE A 67 6.19 18.84 4.98
CA PHE A 67 7.42 18.25 4.43
C PHE A 67 8.24 17.39 5.41
N HIS A 68 7.67 17.00 6.55
CA HIS A 68 8.41 16.31 7.61
C HIS A 68 9.66 17.09 8.09
N ASP A 69 9.60 18.41 8.04
CA ASP A 69 10.73 19.29 8.35
C ASP A 69 10.51 20.08 9.65
N GLU A 70 11.23 19.70 10.71
CA GLU A 70 11.21 20.36 12.01
C GLU A 70 11.75 21.80 11.96
N LYS A 71 12.62 22.11 10.99
CA LYS A 71 13.33 23.39 10.91
C LYS A 71 12.53 24.47 10.18
N LEU A 72 11.50 24.08 9.43
CA LEU A 72 10.59 25.03 8.81
C LEU A 72 9.85 25.82 9.91
N ASP A 73 9.78 27.16 9.79
CA ASP A 73 9.03 28.00 10.74
C ASP A 73 7.95 28.84 10.04
N ILE A 74 6.77 28.27 9.86
CA ILE A 74 5.62 28.86 9.16
C ILE A 74 4.98 30.04 9.92
N ARG A 75 5.44 30.33 11.14
CA ARG A 75 4.99 31.50 11.92
C ARG A 75 5.69 32.78 11.48
N THR A 76 6.86 32.65 10.87
CA THR A 76 7.63 33.78 10.32
C THR A 76 7.23 34.09 8.87
N GLU A 77 7.42 35.33 8.43
CA GLU A 77 7.20 35.70 7.02
C GLU A 77 8.12 34.92 6.09
N GLN A 78 9.41 34.80 6.45
CA GLN A 78 10.38 34.03 5.68
C GLN A 78 9.99 32.55 5.55
N GLY A 79 9.54 31.92 6.64
CA GLY A 79 9.12 30.51 6.59
C GLY A 79 7.81 30.30 5.83
N ARG A 80 6.89 31.27 5.81
CA ARG A 80 5.73 31.24 4.89
C ARG A 80 6.15 31.37 3.42
N ALA A 81 7.13 32.22 3.13
CA ALA A 81 7.70 32.33 1.78
C ALA A 81 8.41 31.03 1.35
N ASP A 82 9.14 30.38 2.27
CA ASP A 82 9.75 29.05 2.02
C ASP A 82 8.68 27.96 1.80
N LEU A 83 7.65 27.92 2.65
CA LEU A 83 6.50 27.01 2.48
C LEU A 83 5.88 27.17 1.09
N ARG A 84 5.59 28.40 0.66
CA ARG A 84 5.04 28.69 -0.67
C ARG A 84 5.98 28.18 -1.77
N THR A 85 7.25 28.53 -1.72
CA THR A 85 8.24 28.11 -2.73
C THR A 85 8.31 26.58 -2.86
N ARG A 86 8.38 25.88 -1.73
CA ARG A 86 8.43 24.41 -1.69
C ARG A 86 7.13 23.77 -2.15
N MET A 87 5.98 24.30 -1.77
CA MET A 87 4.67 23.79 -2.17
C MET A 87 4.46 23.90 -3.68
N LEU A 88 4.82 25.05 -4.27
CA LEU A 88 4.78 25.25 -5.72
C LEU A 88 5.74 24.34 -6.47
N LYS A 89 6.95 24.12 -5.93
CA LYS A 89 7.89 23.15 -6.48
C LYS A 89 7.34 21.73 -6.43
N VAL A 90 6.67 21.35 -5.34
CA VAL A 90 6.03 20.02 -5.20
C VAL A 90 4.96 19.82 -6.27
N ALA A 91 4.16 20.83 -6.58
CA ALA A 91 3.20 20.74 -7.69
C ALA A 91 3.91 20.50 -9.04
N ASP A 92 4.96 21.27 -9.35
CA ASP A 92 5.72 21.09 -10.60
C ASP A 92 6.37 19.71 -10.70
N ASP A 93 7.02 19.25 -9.61
CA ASP A 93 7.64 17.94 -9.53
C ASP A 93 6.60 16.81 -9.64
N ALA A 94 5.41 16.99 -9.04
CA ALA A 94 4.34 16.01 -9.10
C ALA A 94 3.75 15.88 -10.50
N ILE A 95 3.56 17.00 -11.21
CA ILE A 95 3.10 17.02 -12.60
C ILE A 95 4.11 16.31 -13.49
N ALA A 96 5.39 16.66 -13.38
CA ALA A 96 6.46 16.05 -14.17
C ALA A 96 6.55 14.54 -13.93
N TYR A 97 6.61 14.13 -12.66
CA TYR A 97 6.77 12.72 -12.29
C TYR A 97 5.52 11.88 -12.61
N THR A 98 4.32 12.44 -12.47
CA THR A 98 3.09 11.73 -12.86
C THR A 98 3.05 11.50 -14.36
N ARG A 99 3.52 12.44 -15.18
CA ARG A 99 3.65 12.26 -16.63
C ARG A 99 4.71 11.20 -16.97
N GLU A 100 5.86 11.23 -16.29
CA GLU A 100 6.93 10.23 -16.45
C GLU A 100 6.43 8.81 -16.20
N VAL A 101 5.66 8.60 -15.11
CA VAL A 101 5.05 7.30 -14.77
C VAL A 101 3.88 6.93 -15.71
N GLY A 102 3.37 7.87 -16.50
CA GLY A 102 2.19 7.70 -17.32
C GLY A 102 0.87 7.73 -16.54
N GLY A 103 0.84 8.37 -15.37
CA GLY A 103 -0.32 8.47 -14.50
C GLY A 103 -1.45 9.37 -15.01
N GLN A 104 -2.66 9.17 -14.45
CA GLN A 104 -3.87 9.92 -14.84
C GLN A 104 -4.12 11.19 -14.03
N GLY A 105 -3.52 11.31 -12.86
CA GLY A 105 -3.78 12.42 -11.96
C GLY A 105 -3.06 12.28 -10.64
N VAL A 106 -3.29 13.27 -9.78
CA VAL A 106 -2.66 13.36 -8.46
C VAL A 106 -3.72 13.58 -7.39
N ILE A 107 -3.56 12.97 -6.23
CA ILE A 107 -4.38 13.26 -5.05
C ILE A 107 -3.50 13.75 -3.90
N VAL A 108 -3.97 14.81 -3.26
CA VAL A 108 -3.26 15.54 -2.21
C VAL A 108 -3.90 15.20 -0.86
N TRP A 109 -3.12 14.50 -0.04
CA TRP A 109 -3.42 14.21 1.35
C TRP A 109 -2.91 15.31 2.28
N ASP A 110 -3.63 15.49 3.38
CA ASP A 110 -3.24 16.33 4.52
C ASP A 110 -3.01 17.80 4.13
N LEU A 111 -3.91 18.37 3.32
CA LEU A 111 -3.81 19.75 2.82
C LEU A 111 -3.67 20.77 3.95
N GLU A 112 -4.34 20.53 5.06
CA GLU A 112 -4.30 21.36 6.27
C GLU A 112 -3.20 20.99 7.27
N GLY A 113 -2.41 19.96 7.00
CA GLY A 113 -1.35 19.49 7.88
C GLY A 113 -1.77 18.44 8.92
N GLY A 114 -0.77 17.91 9.61
CA GLY A 114 -0.87 16.77 10.53
C GLY A 114 -0.97 17.12 12.01
N GLU A 115 -1.22 18.39 12.37
CA GLU A 115 -1.25 18.86 13.77
C GLU A 115 -2.43 18.32 14.58
N PHE A 116 -3.49 17.85 13.92
CA PHE A 116 -4.77 17.53 14.55
C PHE A 116 -4.80 16.09 15.13
N PRO A 117 -4.89 15.90 16.47
CA PRO A 117 -5.12 14.59 17.12
C PRO A 117 -6.40 13.84 16.69
N HIS A 118 -6.30 13.07 15.61
CA HIS A 118 -7.16 11.90 15.36
C HIS A 118 -6.32 10.62 15.48
N ALA A 119 -6.97 9.48 15.77
CA ALA A 119 -6.30 8.17 15.77
C ALA A 119 -5.68 7.82 14.40
N THR A 120 -6.14 8.49 13.33
CA THR A 120 -5.71 8.41 11.93
C THR A 120 -6.00 9.75 11.21
N THR A 121 -4.93 10.47 10.89
CA THR A 121 -4.68 11.65 10.02
C THR A 121 -5.82 12.42 9.29
N TYR A 122 -5.61 13.75 9.14
CA TYR A 122 -6.29 14.78 8.32
C TYR A 122 -7.81 15.06 8.49
N VAL A 123 -8.23 16.26 8.09
CA VAL A 123 -9.54 16.89 8.36
C VAL A 123 -10.59 16.50 7.32
N GLY A 124 -10.23 16.47 6.03
CA GLY A 124 -11.13 16.08 4.94
C GLY A 124 -12.36 16.98 4.76
N ASP A 125 -12.19 18.27 5.01
CA ASP A 125 -13.15 19.31 4.65
C ASP A 125 -12.39 20.52 4.07
N PRO A 126 -12.38 20.71 2.74
CA PRO A 126 -11.60 21.79 2.12
C PRO A 126 -12.13 23.19 2.47
N ARG A 127 -13.39 23.30 2.92
CA ARG A 127 -14.04 24.58 3.22
C ARG A 127 -13.50 25.22 4.50
N VAL A 128 -12.90 24.42 5.39
CA VAL A 128 -12.34 24.93 6.65
C VAL A 128 -10.87 25.32 6.54
N LEU A 129 -10.21 25.07 5.39
CA LEU A 129 -8.78 25.36 5.19
C LEU A 129 -8.37 26.78 5.60
N PRO A 130 -9.11 27.87 5.27
CA PRO A 130 -8.75 29.22 5.71
C PRO A 130 -8.67 29.37 7.23
N LYS A 131 -9.43 28.57 7.99
CA LYS A 131 -9.45 28.60 9.45
C LYS A 131 -8.42 27.66 10.05
N VAL A 132 -8.26 26.47 9.48
CA VAL A 132 -7.42 25.42 10.08
C VAL A 132 -5.98 25.46 9.62
N ALA A 133 -5.66 26.03 8.46
CA ALA A 133 -4.30 26.20 7.95
C ALA A 133 -4.23 27.44 7.02
N PRO A 134 -4.39 28.67 7.56
CA PRO A 134 -4.39 29.90 6.77
C PRO A 134 -3.12 30.09 5.93
N GLU A 135 -1.97 29.61 6.42
CA GLU A 135 -0.70 29.62 5.70
C GLU A 135 -0.73 28.79 4.41
N MET A 136 -1.45 27.66 4.41
CA MET A 136 -1.63 26.83 3.21
C MET A 136 -2.79 27.33 2.34
N ASP A 137 -3.85 27.87 2.95
CA ASP A 137 -4.95 28.50 2.22
C ASP A 137 -4.45 29.64 1.30
N ALA A 138 -3.50 30.44 1.79
CA ALA A 138 -2.86 31.50 1.02
C ALA A 138 -2.07 31.02 -0.21
N ILE A 139 -1.74 29.71 -0.28
CA ILE A 139 -0.95 29.10 -1.36
C ILE A 139 -1.85 28.22 -2.26
N ALA A 140 -2.94 27.68 -1.72
CA ALA A 140 -3.75 26.64 -2.34
C ALA A 140 -4.19 26.98 -3.77
N ASP A 141 -4.64 28.21 -4.02
CA ASP A 141 -5.14 28.60 -5.34
C ASP A 141 -4.04 28.59 -6.41
N GLU A 142 -2.81 28.96 -6.06
CA GLU A 142 -1.67 28.87 -6.98
C GLU A 142 -1.17 27.44 -7.14
N PHE A 143 -1.13 26.69 -6.04
CA PHE A 143 -0.75 25.30 -6.04
C PHE A 143 -1.65 24.45 -6.95
N PHE A 144 -2.97 24.56 -6.80
CA PHE A 144 -3.93 23.81 -7.63
C PHE A 144 -4.02 24.34 -9.07
N ARG A 145 -3.81 25.64 -9.28
CA ARG A 145 -3.74 26.23 -10.62
C ARG A 145 -2.62 25.62 -11.47
N LYS A 146 -1.48 25.26 -10.88
CA LYS A 146 -0.42 24.53 -11.61
C LYS A 146 -0.92 23.23 -12.26
N PHE A 147 -1.70 22.43 -11.53
CA PHE A 147 -2.28 21.19 -12.06
C PHE A 147 -3.32 21.47 -13.15
N LYS A 148 -4.18 22.48 -12.93
CA LYS A 148 -5.19 22.92 -13.90
C LYS A 148 -4.55 23.39 -15.21
N ASP A 149 -3.55 24.27 -15.14
CA ASP A 149 -2.83 24.80 -16.31
C ASP A 149 -2.07 23.70 -17.05
N ALA A 150 -1.64 22.66 -16.32
CA ALA A 150 -1.01 21.47 -16.87
C ALA A 150 -1.99 20.42 -17.42
N ASN A 151 -3.31 20.68 -17.36
CA ASN A 151 -4.38 19.73 -17.69
C ASN A 151 -4.21 18.37 -16.97
N MET A 152 -3.77 18.42 -15.71
CA MET A 152 -3.57 17.26 -14.85
C MET A 152 -4.71 17.17 -13.84
N PRO A 153 -5.57 16.12 -13.90
CA PRO A 153 -6.57 15.86 -12.87
C PRO A 153 -5.94 15.85 -11.48
N VAL A 154 -6.53 16.60 -10.56
CA VAL A 154 -6.07 16.73 -9.17
C VAL A 154 -7.21 16.47 -8.20
N GLY A 155 -6.86 15.94 -7.03
CA GLY A 155 -7.82 15.55 -6.02
C GLY A 155 -7.40 15.86 -4.61
N ILE A 156 -8.36 15.73 -3.70
CA ILE A 156 -8.18 15.92 -2.26
C ILE A 156 -8.98 14.86 -1.48
N CYS A 157 -8.70 14.74 -0.19
CA CYS A 157 -9.48 13.87 0.68
C CYS A 157 -10.72 14.59 1.24
N ILE A 158 -11.82 13.86 1.36
CA ILE A 158 -13.10 14.36 1.90
C ILE A 158 -13.70 13.37 2.90
N ARG A 159 -14.60 13.86 3.76
CA ARG A 159 -15.38 13.03 4.70
C ARG A 159 -16.87 13.37 4.62
N PRO A 160 -17.79 12.45 4.95
CA PRO A 160 -19.21 12.77 5.11
C PRO A 160 -19.54 13.50 6.43
N SER A 161 -18.53 13.72 7.28
CA SER A 161 -18.67 14.42 8.56
C SER A 161 -18.40 15.92 8.44
N LYS A 162 -19.07 16.71 9.28
CA LYS A 162 -18.86 18.16 9.37
C LYS A 162 -17.96 18.53 10.54
N ILE A 163 -17.04 19.48 10.34
CA ILE A 163 -16.24 20.06 11.42
C ILE A 163 -17.04 21.17 12.11
N VAL A 164 -17.20 21.06 13.44
CA VAL A 164 -17.87 22.07 14.28
C VAL A 164 -16.86 22.62 15.29
N PHE A 165 -16.62 23.93 15.24
CA PHE A 165 -15.75 24.63 16.17
C PHE A 165 -16.52 25.03 17.43
N LYS A 166 -16.00 24.72 18.62
CA LYS A 166 -16.66 25.03 19.91
C LYS A 166 -16.71 26.54 20.23
N ASP A 167 -15.78 27.31 19.69
CA ASP A 167 -15.74 28.77 19.75
C ASP A 167 -15.47 29.33 18.34
N PRO A 168 -16.36 30.17 17.77
CA PRO A 168 -16.12 30.82 16.48
C PRO A 168 -14.98 31.84 16.50
N SER A 169 -14.63 32.40 17.67
CA SER A 169 -13.76 33.57 17.84
C SER A 169 -12.31 33.26 18.25
N ASP A 170 -12.02 32.04 18.73
CA ASP A 170 -10.66 31.61 19.11
C ASP A 170 -10.18 30.44 18.22
N PRO A 171 -9.26 30.67 17.26
CA PRO A 171 -8.73 29.64 16.37
C PRO A 171 -7.74 28.68 17.05
N THR A 172 -7.35 28.93 18.31
CA THR A 172 -6.37 28.13 19.07
C THR A 172 -7.00 27.27 20.15
N LYS A 173 -8.25 27.55 20.56
CA LYS A 173 -9.02 26.74 21.50
C LYS A 173 -10.10 25.93 20.80
N TRP A 174 -9.67 24.81 20.25
CA TRP A 174 -10.58 23.78 19.76
C TRP A 174 -10.35 22.51 20.58
N ALA A 175 -11.41 21.96 21.16
CA ALA A 175 -11.33 20.60 21.71
C ALA A 175 -11.59 19.63 20.57
N HIS A 176 -10.78 18.57 20.47
CA HIS A 176 -11.20 17.41 19.71
C HIS A 176 -12.55 16.93 20.24
N ILE A 177 -13.55 17.01 19.38
CA ILE A 177 -14.78 16.26 19.57
C ILE A 177 -14.42 14.81 19.22
N LYS A 178 -13.81 14.12 20.18
CA LYS A 178 -13.77 12.65 20.24
C LYS A 178 -15.22 12.20 20.27
N THR A 179 -15.86 12.01 19.13
CA THR A 179 -17.11 11.24 18.99
C THR A 179 -18.20 11.55 20.03
N ALA A 180 -18.22 12.77 20.60
CA ALA A 180 -19.05 13.09 21.74
C ALA A 180 -19.87 14.35 21.51
N TYR A 181 -21.06 14.11 20.93
CA TYR A 181 -22.32 14.85 21.10
C TYR A 181 -22.41 16.30 20.59
N GLY A 182 -23.59 16.61 20.04
CA GLY A 182 -24.34 17.73 20.61
C GLY A 182 -25.11 18.61 19.65
N HIS A 183 -24.56 18.96 18.48
CA HIS A 183 -25.12 20.06 17.67
C HIS A 183 -25.01 19.87 16.15
N THR A 184 -25.25 18.66 15.63
CA THR A 184 -25.65 18.48 14.23
C THR A 184 -27.13 18.14 14.18
N HIS A 185 -27.96 19.19 14.24
CA HIS A 185 -29.30 19.08 13.68
C HIS A 185 -29.12 18.72 12.19
N MET A 186 -29.67 17.57 11.78
CA MET A 186 -29.90 17.16 10.39
C MET A 186 -28.78 17.51 9.39
N VAL A 187 -27.60 16.88 9.50
CA VAL A 187 -26.63 16.92 8.39
C VAL A 187 -26.88 15.69 7.53
N ASP A 188 -27.45 15.91 6.34
CA ASP A 188 -27.49 14.89 5.29
C ASP A 188 -26.04 14.61 4.84
N PRO A 189 -25.53 13.38 5.03
CA PRO A 189 -24.16 13.05 4.64
C PRO A 189 -23.92 13.20 3.13
N VAL A 190 -24.94 13.05 2.29
CA VAL A 190 -24.82 13.25 0.83
C VAL A 190 -24.60 14.72 0.52
N GLU A 191 -25.45 15.60 1.07
CA GLU A 191 -25.30 17.05 0.87
C GLU A 191 -23.96 17.57 1.41
N GLU A 192 -23.50 17.01 2.52
CA GLU A 192 -22.22 17.37 3.12
C GLU A 192 -21.02 17.00 2.22
N VAL A 193 -21.03 15.79 1.64
CA VAL A 193 -20.00 15.37 0.67
C VAL A 193 -20.07 16.21 -0.61
N VAL A 194 -21.27 16.38 -1.17
CA VAL A 194 -21.51 17.16 -2.39
C VAL A 194 -21.03 18.60 -2.22
N SER A 195 -21.35 19.25 -1.11
CA SER A 195 -20.92 20.62 -0.84
C SER A 195 -19.39 20.76 -0.81
N LYS A 196 -18.66 19.75 -0.33
CA LYS A 196 -17.19 19.73 -0.33
C LYS A 196 -16.63 19.52 -1.73
N ILE A 197 -17.26 18.63 -2.52
CA ILE A 197 -16.91 18.43 -3.93
C ILE A 197 -17.15 19.74 -4.70
N ASP A 198 -18.32 20.35 -4.58
CA ASP A 198 -18.67 21.63 -5.19
C ASP A 198 -17.64 22.72 -4.87
N TYR A 199 -17.27 22.86 -3.59
CA TYR A 199 -16.27 23.83 -3.17
C TYR A 199 -14.91 23.58 -3.83
N ALA A 200 -14.39 22.35 -3.76
CA ALA A 200 -13.07 22.02 -4.31
C ALA A 200 -13.06 22.07 -5.85
N ARG A 201 -14.15 21.68 -6.51
CA ARG A 201 -14.34 21.84 -7.96
C ARG A 201 -14.32 23.30 -8.35
N LYS A 202 -15.11 24.13 -7.67
CA LYS A 202 -15.25 25.55 -7.98
C LYS A 202 -13.94 26.30 -7.75
N ARG A 203 -13.26 26.05 -6.63
CA ARG A 203 -12.04 26.77 -6.25
C ARG A 203 -10.80 26.25 -6.97
N TRP A 204 -10.65 24.93 -7.09
CA TRP A 204 -9.40 24.29 -7.51
C TRP A 204 -9.52 23.41 -8.75
N GLY A 205 -10.73 23.14 -9.23
CA GLY A 205 -10.97 22.26 -10.38
C GLY A 205 -10.74 20.77 -10.08
N CYS A 206 -10.83 20.35 -8.81
CA CYS A 206 -10.60 18.97 -8.42
C CYS A 206 -11.63 18.00 -9.03
N THR A 207 -11.19 16.81 -9.44
CA THR A 207 -12.08 15.76 -9.99
C THR A 207 -11.85 14.38 -9.37
N ILE A 208 -10.93 14.27 -8.42
CA ILE A 208 -10.47 13.04 -7.80
C ILE A 208 -10.66 13.16 -6.28
N TYR A 209 -11.27 12.18 -5.63
CA TYR A 209 -11.62 12.25 -4.21
C TYR A 209 -11.45 10.91 -3.50
N TYR A 210 -10.61 10.89 -2.47
CA TYR A 210 -10.62 9.81 -1.49
C TYR A 210 -11.58 10.16 -0.35
N MET A 211 -12.46 9.23 0.02
CA MET A 211 -13.38 9.43 1.13
C MET A 211 -12.94 8.66 2.37
N ASP A 212 -12.49 9.39 3.40
CA ASP A 212 -11.96 8.85 4.65
C ASP A 212 -12.76 9.34 5.84
N THR A 213 -12.92 8.49 6.85
CA THR A 213 -13.78 7.35 6.53
C THR A 213 -15.16 7.72 5.98
N ASN A 214 -15.76 6.83 5.20
CA ASN A 214 -17.13 6.94 4.68
C ASN A 214 -18.19 6.47 5.70
N VAL A 215 -17.97 6.80 6.97
CA VAL A 215 -18.86 6.49 8.09
C VAL A 215 -19.61 7.76 8.53
N THR A 216 -20.89 7.61 8.81
CA THR A 216 -21.76 8.66 9.35
C THR A 216 -22.51 8.17 10.59
N LEU A 217 -23.18 9.09 11.28
CA LEU A 217 -24.03 8.77 12.42
C LEU A 217 -25.29 8.03 11.97
N GLU A 218 -25.61 6.95 12.67
CA GLU A 218 -26.88 6.26 12.48
C GLU A 218 -28.02 7.07 13.14
N ARG A 219 -29.14 7.19 12.43
CA ARG A 219 -30.30 7.99 12.85
C ARG A 219 -31.59 7.22 12.65
N ASP A 220 -32.58 7.49 13.50
CA ASP A 220 -33.94 6.99 13.33
C ASP A 220 -34.69 7.77 12.23
N ALA A 221 -35.93 7.33 11.93
CA ALA A 221 -36.78 7.98 10.93
C ALA A 221 -37.16 9.44 11.28
N ALA A 222 -37.05 9.84 12.54
CA ALA A 222 -37.27 11.20 13.01
C ALA A 222 -35.98 12.05 12.98
N GLY A 223 -34.85 11.48 12.56
CA GLY A 223 -33.55 12.16 12.46
C GLY A 223 -32.76 12.17 13.78
N ASN A 224 -33.23 11.52 14.83
CA ASN A 224 -32.53 11.44 16.10
C ASN A 224 -31.36 10.46 16.00
N MET A 225 -30.24 10.83 16.61
CA MET A 225 -29.04 10.00 16.63
C MET A 225 -29.26 8.75 17.49
N LEU A 226 -29.00 7.58 16.91
CA LEU A 226 -29.06 6.32 17.65
C LEU A 226 -27.81 6.12 18.51
N ARG A 227 -27.97 5.41 19.62
CA ARG A 227 -26.90 5.14 20.59
C ARG A 227 -26.77 3.66 20.90
N ASP A 228 -25.56 3.22 21.19
CA ASP A 228 -25.26 1.86 21.63
C ASP A 228 -25.55 1.67 23.13
N ALA A 229 -25.35 0.45 23.63
CA ALA A 229 -25.62 0.10 25.03
C ALA A 229 -24.70 0.83 26.04
N GLN A 230 -23.63 1.48 25.56
CA GLN A 230 -22.71 2.31 26.36
C GLN A 230 -22.97 3.81 26.15
N ASP A 231 -24.15 4.17 25.63
CA ASP A 231 -24.58 5.53 25.29
C ASP A 231 -23.75 6.21 24.19
N LYS A 232 -22.87 5.48 23.50
CA LYS A 232 -22.05 6.07 22.42
C LYS A 232 -22.86 6.17 21.13
N PRO A 233 -22.61 7.20 20.29
CA PRO A 233 -23.27 7.30 18.99
C PRO A 233 -23.04 6.05 18.14
N LYS A 234 -24.11 5.50 17.58
CA LYS A 234 -24.01 4.44 16.58
C LYS A 234 -23.52 5.01 15.26
N LEU A 235 -22.67 4.23 14.60
CA LEU A 235 -22.02 4.59 13.35
C LEU A 235 -22.44 3.60 12.26
N ARG A 236 -22.69 4.11 11.05
CA ARG A 236 -22.97 3.32 9.86
C ARG A 236 -22.15 3.80 8.67
N LEU A 237 -21.89 2.91 7.72
CA LEU A 237 -21.39 3.31 6.41
C LEU A 237 -22.45 4.12 5.65
N LEU A 238 -22.00 4.93 4.69
CA LEU A 238 -22.91 5.40 3.64
C LEU A 238 -23.55 4.21 2.93
N THR A 239 -24.80 4.35 2.52
CA THR A 239 -25.51 3.32 1.74
C THR A 239 -25.12 3.41 0.27
N ALA A 240 -25.39 2.33 -0.49
CA ALA A 240 -25.19 2.36 -1.94
C ALA A 240 -26.05 3.43 -2.63
N ALA A 241 -27.26 3.70 -2.11
CA ALA A 241 -28.12 4.77 -2.59
C ALA A 241 -27.52 6.17 -2.35
N GLU A 242 -26.94 6.42 -1.17
CA GLU A 242 -26.25 7.67 -0.87
C GLU A 242 -25.01 7.86 -1.77
N MET A 243 -24.20 6.82 -1.97
CA MET A 243 -23.08 6.86 -2.91
C MET A 243 -23.53 7.12 -4.35
N ARG A 244 -24.66 6.55 -4.76
CA ARG A 244 -25.25 6.78 -6.08
C ARG A 244 -25.72 8.22 -6.24
N GLU A 245 -26.32 8.80 -5.22
CA GLU A 245 -26.75 10.19 -5.27
C GLU A 245 -25.57 11.17 -5.36
N ILE A 246 -24.46 10.88 -4.65
CA ILE A 246 -23.20 11.63 -4.79
C ILE A 246 -22.70 11.57 -6.24
N GLN A 247 -22.63 10.37 -6.83
CA GLN A 247 -22.19 10.21 -8.22
C GLN A 247 -23.17 10.84 -9.23
N ARG A 248 -24.48 10.81 -8.97
CA ARG A 248 -25.48 11.44 -9.84
C ARG A 248 -25.31 12.96 -9.89
N LYS A 249 -24.97 13.59 -8.76
CA LYS A 249 -24.69 15.03 -8.68
C LYS A 249 -23.34 15.40 -9.29
N HIS A 250 -22.38 14.48 -9.30
CA HIS A 250 -21.05 14.66 -9.88
C HIS A 250 -20.64 13.45 -10.75
N PRO A 251 -21.20 13.29 -11.96
CA PRO A 251 -20.98 12.10 -12.78
C PRO A 251 -19.56 11.98 -13.34
N ASP A 252 -18.80 13.09 -13.33
CA ASP A 252 -17.46 13.24 -13.89
C ASP A 252 -16.36 13.25 -12.83
N VAL A 253 -16.67 12.95 -11.56
CA VAL A 253 -15.65 12.80 -10.51
C VAL A 253 -15.38 11.34 -10.20
N LEU A 254 -14.12 11.04 -9.94
CA LEU A 254 -13.70 9.78 -9.35
C LEU A 254 -13.76 9.93 -7.82
N THR A 255 -14.65 9.19 -7.17
CA THR A 255 -14.66 9.06 -5.70
C THR A 255 -14.38 7.60 -5.34
N TRP A 256 -13.44 7.34 -4.43
CA TRP A 256 -13.23 6.01 -3.84
C TRP A 256 -13.30 6.07 -2.30
N PRO A 257 -14.28 5.39 -1.69
CA PRO A 257 -14.41 5.30 -0.24
C PRO A 257 -13.44 4.29 0.39
N GLU A 258 -13.03 4.57 1.62
CA GLU A 258 -12.16 3.73 2.45
C GLU A 258 -12.73 2.33 2.68
N PHE A 259 -14.02 2.24 3.02
CA PHE A 259 -14.76 1.00 3.21
C PHE A 259 -15.80 0.82 2.11
N GLN A 260 -16.11 -0.42 1.76
CA GLN A 260 -17.00 -0.71 0.63
C GLN A 260 -18.12 -1.67 1.02
N THR A 261 -19.23 -1.53 0.29
CA THR A 261 -20.26 -2.56 0.17
C THR A 261 -20.42 -2.92 -1.31
N PRO A 262 -20.88 -4.13 -1.68
CA PRO A 262 -20.98 -4.54 -3.08
C PRO A 262 -21.74 -3.55 -3.97
N GLY A 263 -22.81 -2.93 -3.45
CA GLY A 263 -23.63 -1.96 -4.20
C GLY A 263 -22.89 -0.67 -4.59
N TYR A 264 -21.78 -0.32 -3.92
CA TYR A 264 -21.00 0.88 -4.27
C TYR A 264 -20.44 0.80 -5.70
N PHE A 265 -20.06 -0.38 -6.16
CA PHE A 265 -19.43 -0.57 -7.47
C PHE A 265 -20.39 -0.36 -8.66
N ALA A 266 -21.68 -0.15 -8.40
CA ALA A 266 -22.61 0.35 -9.40
C ALA A 266 -22.35 1.83 -9.74
N SER A 267 -21.93 2.64 -8.77
CA SER A 267 -21.87 4.11 -8.89
C SER A 267 -20.54 4.71 -8.42
N SER A 268 -19.54 3.90 -8.08
CA SER A 268 -18.25 4.31 -7.52
C SER A 268 -17.23 3.15 -7.63
N THR A 269 -16.20 3.16 -6.80
CA THR A 269 -15.12 2.16 -6.70
C THR A 269 -14.80 1.96 -5.20
N GLY A 270 -13.60 1.51 -4.85
CA GLY A 270 -13.16 1.29 -3.48
C GLY A 270 -11.65 1.43 -3.31
N TYR A 271 -11.25 1.91 -2.13
CA TYR A 271 -9.87 1.83 -1.66
C TYR A 271 -9.50 0.37 -1.34
N GLY A 272 -8.27 -0.01 -1.66
CA GLY A 272 -7.72 -1.28 -1.23
C GLY A 272 -6.27 -1.14 -0.81
N GLU A 273 -5.84 -1.96 0.13
CA GLU A 273 -4.42 -2.13 0.45
C GLU A 273 -4.02 -3.58 0.16
N PHE A 274 -2.88 -3.76 -0.52
CA PHE A 274 -2.36 -5.09 -0.79
C PHE A 274 -1.01 -5.30 -0.09
N HIS A 275 -0.94 -6.33 0.74
CA HIS A 275 0.25 -6.79 1.45
C HIS A 275 0.90 -8.00 0.75
N THR A 276 0.15 -8.63 -0.15
CA THR A 276 0.53 -9.68 -1.10
C THR A 276 -0.28 -9.49 -2.39
N ILE A 277 0.19 -10.02 -3.52
CA ILE A 277 -0.56 -9.95 -4.78
C ILE A 277 -1.91 -10.67 -4.69
N ALA A 278 -2.04 -11.68 -3.82
CA ALA A 278 -3.30 -12.38 -3.61
C ALA A 278 -4.39 -11.51 -2.95
N ASP A 279 -4.03 -10.37 -2.37
CA ASP A 279 -5.01 -9.41 -1.84
C ASP A 279 -5.68 -8.60 -2.96
N ILE A 280 -5.07 -8.57 -4.16
CA ILE A 280 -5.62 -7.89 -5.35
C ILE A 280 -6.73 -8.76 -5.93
N ASP A 281 -7.91 -8.62 -5.35
CA ASP A 281 -9.13 -9.32 -5.74
C ASP A 281 -10.32 -8.35 -5.66
N VAL A 282 -11.04 -8.22 -6.77
CA VAL A 282 -12.26 -7.42 -6.87
C VAL A 282 -13.42 -8.36 -7.16
N LYS A 283 -13.89 -9.04 -6.10
CA LYS A 283 -15.00 -10.00 -6.16
C LYS A 283 -16.27 -9.38 -6.73
N GLU A 284 -16.41 -8.06 -6.56
CA GLU A 284 -17.54 -7.30 -7.09
C GLU A 284 -17.61 -7.32 -8.62
N ARG A 285 -16.55 -7.72 -9.34
CA ARG A 285 -16.60 -7.96 -10.79
C ARG A 285 -17.63 -9.01 -11.22
N ALA A 286 -17.94 -9.96 -10.33
CA ALA A 286 -19.01 -10.93 -10.59
C ALA A 286 -20.39 -10.26 -10.69
N ILE A 287 -20.57 -9.12 -10.00
CA ILE A 287 -21.80 -8.33 -9.97
C ILE A 287 -21.73 -7.16 -10.96
N TYR A 288 -20.58 -6.52 -11.10
CA TYR A 288 -20.35 -5.36 -11.96
C TYR A 288 -19.05 -5.57 -12.76
N PRO A 289 -19.11 -6.02 -14.03
CA PRO A 289 -17.92 -6.40 -14.79
C PRO A 289 -16.82 -5.34 -14.88
N ASP A 290 -17.19 -4.05 -14.88
CA ASP A 290 -16.26 -2.92 -14.94
C ASP A 290 -15.77 -2.43 -13.57
N ALA A 291 -16.12 -3.13 -12.48
CA ALA A 291 -15.65 -2.85 -11.14
C ALA A 291 -14.12 -2.90 -11.09
N PHE A 292 -13.54 -1.93 -10.38
CA PHE A 292 -12.12 -1.80 -10.13
C PHE A 292 -11.92 -1.21 -8.75
N ARG A 293 -10.71 -1.31 -8.22
CA ARG A 293 -10.29 -0.64 -6.98
C ARG A 293 -9.10 0.29 -7.23
N VAL A 294 -8.90 1.20 -6.28
CA VAL A 294 -7.72 2.05 -6.17
C VAL A 294 -6.83 1.49 -5.08
N TRP A 295 -5.73 0.87 -5.48
CA TRP A 295 -4.85 0.09 -4.60
C TRP A 295 -3.65 0.89 -4.10
N ALA A 296 -3.48 0.94 -2.78
CA ALA A 296 -2.24 1.32 -2.13
C ALA A 296 -1.34 0.09 -1.90
N THR A 297 -0.08 0.20 -2.30
CA THR A 297 0.92 -0.84 -2.07
C THR A 297 1.46 -0.81 -0.64
N ARG A 298 1.43 -1.97 0.02
CA ARG A 298 2.13 -2.23 1.29
C ARG A 298 3.29 -3.21 1.12
N MET A 299 3.60 -3.59 -0.13
CA MET A 299 4.70 -4.48 -0.50
C MET A 299 5.98 -3.69 -0.79
N GLN A 300 7.14 -4.35 -0.68
CA GLN A 300 8.36 -3.82 -1.28
C GLN A 300 8.34 -4.07 -2.79
N GLU A 301 8.95 -3.19 -3.57
CA GLU A 301 9.01 -3.30 -5.04
C GLU A 301 9.57 -4.64 -5.49
N ASP A 302 10.63 -5.10 -4.85
CA ASP A 302 11.29 -6.37 -5.17
C ASP A 302 10.37 -7.58 -4.94
N ASP A 303 9.44 -7.50 -3.97
CA ASP A 303 8.43 -8.54 -3.76
C ASP A 303 7.44 -8.59 -4.93
N ILE A 304 7.18 -7.46 -5.60
CA ILE A 304 6.32 -7.38 -6.78
C ILE A 304 7.06 -7.86 -8.02
N TYR A 305 8.33 -7.45 -8.22
CA TYR A 305 9.16 -8.00 -9.29
C TYR A 305 9.29 -9.52 -9.20
N ARG A 306 9.30 -10.07 -7.97
CA ARG A 306 9.30 -11.52 -7.78
C ARG A 306 8.06 -12.19 -8.38
N ASP A 307 6.89 -11.60 -8.24
CA ASP A 307 5.62 -12.19 -8.66
C ASP A 307 5.01 -11.38 -9.83
N TRP A 308 5.87 -10.86 -10.70
CA TRP A 308 5.54 -9.88 -11.74
C TRP A 308 4.35 -10.30 -12.62
N ASP A 309 4.40 -11.49 -13.21
CA ASP A 309 3.33 -11.93 -14.11
C ASP A 309 1.99 -12.13 -13.37
N LYS A 310 2.03 -12.51 -12.07
CA LYS A 310 0.81 -12.55 -11.22
C LYS A 310 0.29 -11.15 -10.93
N PHE A 311 1.18 -10.19 -10.65
CA PHE A 311 0.80 -8.80 -10.45
C PHE A 311 0.14 -8.20 -11.70
N LEU A 312 0.71 -8.45 -12.88
CA LEU A 312 0.11 -8.04 -14.14
C LEU A 312 -1.27 -8.68 -14.33
N ALA A 313 -1.39 -9.99 -14.08
CA ALA A 313 -2.63 -10.73 -14.31
C ALA A 313 -3.75 -10.39 -13.32
N ALA A 314 -3.42 -10.18 -12.04
CA ALA A 314 -4.39 -9.92 -10.98
C ALA A 314 -4.83 -8.45 -10.91
N GLY A 315 -3.93 -7.52 -11.26
CA GLY A 315 -4.17 -6.08 -11.14
C GLY A 315 -4.26 -5.36 -12.49
N ILE A 316 -3.10 -5.17 -13.14
CA ILE A 316 -2.96 -4.29 -14.31
C ILE A 316 -3.87 -4.73 -15.46
N LYS A 317 -3.87 -6.02 -15.81
CA LYS A 317 -4.71 -6.59 -16.87
C LYS A 317 -6.19 -6.65 -16.50
N GLN A 318 -6.51 -6.64 -15.20
CA GLN A 318 -7.88 -6.49 -14.71
C GLN A 318 -8.35 -5.03 -14.68
N ARG A 319 -7.51 -4.09 -15.14
CA ARG A 319 -7.82 -2.67 -15.21
C ARG A 319 -8.07 -2.06 -13.82
N ASP A 320 -7.36 -2.54 -12.80
CA ASP A 320 -7.30 -1.88 -11.49
C ASP A 320 -6.39 -0.64 -11.51
N VAL A 321 -6.66 0.32 -10.63
CA VAL A 321 -5.88 1.56 -10.51
C VAL A 321 -4.94 1.42 -9.31
N PHE A 322 -3.70 1.89 -9.47
CA PHE A 322 -2.67 1.79 -8.44
C PHE A 322 -2.16 3.17 -8.04
N LEU A 323 -1.91 3.34 -6.74
CA LEU A 323 -1.30 4.52 -6.18
C LEU A 323 0.23 4.41 -6.20
N PHE A 324 0.92 5.49 -6.57
CA PHE A 324 2.37 5.64 -6.36
C PHE A 324 2.66 6.94 -5.61
N GLN A 325 3.71 6.91 -4.80
CA GLN A 325 4.01 8.02 -3.89
C GLN A 325 4.96 9.02 -4.55
N ILE A 326 4.59 10.30 -4.49
CA ILE A 326 5.40 11.41 -4.98
C ILE A 326 6.18 12.06 -3.82
N MET A 327 5.52 12.27 -2.68
CA MET A 327 6.08 12.94 -1.50
C MET A 327 5.60 12.28 -0.19
N PRO A 328 6.38 12.26 0.93
CA PRO A 328 7.73 12.80 1.18
C PRO A 328 8.89 12.17 0.41
N VAL A 329 8.72 10.98 -0.15
CA VAL A 329 9.77 10.29 -0.91
C VAL A 329 9.12 9.66 -2.14
N LYS A 330 9.75 9.84 -3.31
CA LYS A 330 9.42 9.04 -4.48
C LYS A 330 9.70 7.58 -4.13
N ASN A 331 8.66 6.76 -3.96
CA ASN A 331 8.88 5.33 -3.89
C ASN A 331 9.11 4.82 -5.33
N GLY A 332 9.97 3.81 -5.50
CA GLY A 332 10.26 3.23 -6.81
C GLY A 332 9.06 2.47 -7.41
N MET A 333 7.91 2.46 -6.73
CA MET A 333 6.62 2.05 -7.27
C MET A 333 6.22 2.83 -8.53
N GLY A 334 6.59 4.10 -8.69
CA GLY A 334 6.31 4.85 -9.92
C GLY A 334 6.94 4.17 -11.16
N PRO A 335 8.28 4.07 -11.23
CA PRO A 335 8.98 3.33 -12.29
C PRO A 335 8.52 1.88 -12.44
N LEU A 336 8.21 1.20 -11.32
CA LEU A 336 7.65 -0.15 -11.36
C LEU A 336 6.32 -0.19 -12.11
N LEU A 337 5.38 0.68 -11.75
CA LEU A 337 4.07 0.75 -12.41
C LEU A 337 4.23 1.13 -13.87
N GLN A 338 5.08 2.10 -14.21
CA GLN A 338 5.38 2.44 -15.60
C GLN A 338 5.73 1.19 -16.42
N ARG A 339 6.73 0.42 -15.95
CA ARG A 339 7.16 -0.85 -16.58
C ARG A 339 6.02 -1.88 -16.63
N ALA A 340 5.18 -1.93 -15.60
CA ALA A 340 4.07 -2.88 -15.52
C ALA A 340 2.97 -2.58 -16.54
N TYR A 341 2.62 -1.30 -16.72
CA TYR A 341 1.67 -0.87 -17.75
C TYR A 341 2.25 -1.06 -19.16
N GLU A 342 3.54 -0.73 -19.37
CA GLU A 342 4.24 -0.99 -20.63
C GLU A 342 4.25 -2.48 -20.99
N ASP A 343 4.57 -3.36 -20.03
CA ASP A 343 4.59 -4.82 -20.26
C ASP A 343 3.18 -5.39 -20.45
N ALA A 344 2.19 -4.94 -19.69
CA ALA A 344 0.82 -5.38 -19.87
C ALA A 344 0.23 -4.96 -21.23
N ALA A 345 0.65 -3.82 -21.78
CA ALA A 345 0.23 -3.33 -23.09
C ALA A 345 1.01 -3.96 -24.26
N SER A 346 2.22 -4.45 -24.03
CA SER A 346 3.04 -5.07 -25.07
C SER A 346 2.56 -6.49 -25.41
N ASN A 347 2.39 -6.75 -26.70
CA ASN A 347 2.16 -8.10 -27.25
C ASN A 347 3.42 -8.74 -27.84
N ASP A 348 4.59 -8.11 -27.65
CA ASP A 348 5.82 -8.54 -28.28
C ASP A 348 6.28 -9.88 -27.72
N ALA A 349 6.44 -10.87 -28.59
CA ALA A 349 7.05 -12.14 -28.23
C ALA A 349 8.57 -12.03 -28.32
N PRO A 350 9.33 -12.63 -27.39
CA PRO A 350 10.78 -12.69 -27.52
C PRO A 350 11.17 -13.50 -28.77
N PRO A 351 12.33 -13.19 -29.40
CA PRO A 351 12.86 -14.01 -30.48
C PRO A 351 13.00 -15.49 -30.09
N ARG A 352 13.01 -16.40 -31.06
CA ARG A 352 13.24 -17.84 -30.82
C ARG A 352 14.71 -18.24 -30.93
N ASP A 353 15.46 -17.53 -31.74
CA ASP A 353 16.88 -17.78 -31.95
C ASP A 353 17.70 -17.28 -30.74
N LEU A 354 18.71 -18.06 -30.33
CA LEU A 354 19.49 -17.78 -29.12
C LEU A 354 20.30 -16.48 -29.24
N ASP A 355 20.94 -16.23 -30.38
CA ASP A 355 21.76 -15.02 -30.57
C ASP A 355 20.88 -13.76 -30.62
N ALA A 356 19.73 -13.86 -31.28
CA ALA A 356 18.72 -12.81 -31.27
C ALA A 356 18.14 -12.57 -29.85
N LEU A 357 17.90 -13.64 -29.07
CA LEU A 357 17.47 -13.54 -27.67
C LEU A 357 18.50 -12.82 -26.80
N ILE A 358 19.77 -13.21 -26.90
CA ILE A 358 20.87 -12.59 -26.15
C ILE A 358 20.98 -11.10 -26.50
N THR A 359 20.94 -10.77 -27.78
CA THR A 359 21.01 -9.39 -28.27
C THR A 359 19.82 -8.56 -27.76
N THR A 360 18.61 -9.14 -27.82
CA THR A 360 17.38 -8.46 -27.39
C THR A 360 17.34 -8.24 -25.88
N ALA A 361 17.71 -9.25 -25.08
CA ALA A 361 17.80 -9.13 -23.63
C ALA A 361 18.75 -8.01 -23.18
N ARG A 362 19.86 -7.84 -23.90
CA ARG A 362 20.91 -6.88 -23.56
C ARG A 362 20.49 -5.45 -23.87
N ASP A 363 20.14 -5.17 -25.13
CA ASP A 363 20.20 -3.79 -25.68
C ASP A 363 18.89 -3.30 -26.31
N HIS A 364 17.80 -4.08 -26.27
CA HIS A 364 16.55 -3.66 -26.89
C HIS A 364 15.90 -2.48 -26.14
N LYS A 365 15.29 -1.53 -26.86
CA LYS A 365 14.69 -0.33 -26.23
C LYS A 365 13.46 -0.63 -25.36
N SER A 366 12.66 -1.62 -25.74
CA SER A 366 11.49 -2.05 -24.96
C SER A 366 11.91 -2.85 -23.73
N TRP A 367 11.66 -2.31 -22.53
CA TRP A 367 11.92 -3.01 -21.26
C TRP A 367 11.14 -4.33 -21.18
N ALA A 368 9.88 -4.34 -21.63
CA ALA A 368 9.04 -5.53 -21.66
C ALA A 368 9.64 -6.64 -22.52
N LEU A 369 10.12 -6.30 -23.72
CA LEU A 369 10.74 -7.29 -24.61
C LEU A 369 12.07 -7.80 -24.03
N ARG A 370 12.90 -6.92 -23.44
CA ARG A 370 14.12 -7.34 -22.72
C ARG A 370 13.79 -8.35 -21.63
N ARG A 371 12.81 -8.06 -20.76
CA ARG A 371 12.38 -8.95 -19.68
C ARG A 371 11.93 -10.31 -20.21
N ARG A 372 11.07 -10.33 -21.24
CA ARG A 372 10.58 -11.58 -21.84
C ARG A 372 11.70 -12.39 -22.48
N SER A 373 12.67 -11.74 -23.13
CA SER A 373 13.87 -12.40 -23.65
C SER A 373 14.75 -12.96 -22.53
N ILE A 374 14.92 -12.24 -21.42
CA ILE A 374 15.63 -12.75 -20.23
C ILE A 374 14.95 -13.99 -19.66
N VAL A 375 13.62 -13.99 -19.55
CA VAL A 375 12.86 -15.16 -19.07
C VAL A 375 13.01 -16.34 -20.03
N ALA A 376 12.95 -16.10 -21.35
CA ALA A 376 13.14 -17.13 -22.37
C ALA A 376 14.56 -17.73 -22.36
N LEU A 377 15.60 -16.92 -22.11
CA LEU A 377 16.97 -17.41 -21.93
C LEU A 377 17.10 -18.40 -20.77
N GLY A 378 16.17 -18.43 -19.82
CA GLY A 378 16.13 -19.43 -18.76
C GLY A 378 15.85 -20.87 -19.26
N ASP A 379 15.32 -21.04 -20.47
CA ASP A 379 15.11 -22.35 -21.10
C ASP A 379 16.35 -22.84 -21.89
N HIS A 380 17.37 -21.98 -22.04
CA HIS A 380 18.61 -22.25 -22.77
C HIS A 380 19.74 -22.62 -21.80
N LYS A 381 20.32 -23.80 -21.95
CA LYS A 381 21.37 -24.34 -21.06
C LYS A 381 22.78 -24.09 -21.58
N GLU A 382 22.91 -23.45 -22.73
CA GLU A 382 24.17 -23.16 -23.40
C GLU A 382 25.00 -22.16 -22.57
N PRO A 383 26.33 -22.31 -22.51
CA PRO A 383 27.20 -21.38 -21.78
C PRO A 383 27.05 -19.91 -22.23
N SER A 384 26.73 -19.67 -23.51
CA SER A 384 26.45 -18.33 -24.04
C SER A 384 25.21 -17.68 -23.41
N ALA A 385 24.14 -18.46 -23.19
CA ALA A 385 22.93 -18.00 -22.50
C ALA A 385 23.23 -17.69 -21.03
N THR A 386 23.94 -18.60 -20.36
CA THR A 386 24.38 -18.43 -18.96
C THR A 386 25.24 -17.17 -18.80
N ALA A 387 26.23 -16.97 -19.69
CA ALA A 387 27.09 -15.80 -19.67
C ALA A 387 26.32 -14.50 -19.94
N ALA A 388 25.34 -14.52 -20.85
CA ALA A 388 24.49 -13.36 -21.12
C ALA A 388 23.65 -12.96 -19.90
N LEU A 389 23.01 -13.93 -19.22
CA LEU A 389 22.25 -13.69 -18.01
C LEU A 389 23.15 -13.22 -16.86
N ALA A 390 24.34 -13.80 -16.70
CA ALA A 390 25.32 -13.39 -15.70
C ALA A 390 25.73 -11.91 -15.87
N ALA A 391 25.95 -11.47 -17.11
CA ALA A 391 26.29 -10.08 -17.41
C ALA A 391 25.16 -9.10 -17.03
N ILE A 392 23.90 -9.53 -17.14
CA ILE A 392 22.73 -8.74 -16.73
C ILE A 392 22.64 -8.65 -15.20
N VAL A 393 22.85 -9.76 -14.49
CA VAL A 393 22.91 -9.76 -13.01
C VAL A 393 24.02 -8.84 -12.49
N GLU A 394 25.17 -8.81 -13.17
CA GLU A 394 26.33 -8.01 -12.78
C GLU A 394 26.10 -6.50 -12.91
N LYS A 395 25.50 -6.06 -14.03
CA LYS A 395 25.56 -4.66 -14.47
C LYS A 395 24.23 -3.91 -14.38
N ASN A 396 23.10 -4.61 -14.35
CA ASN A 396 21.80 -3.99 -14.58
C ASN A 396 21.22 -3.37 -13.30
N THR A 397 20.58 -2.21 -13.44
CA THR A 397 19.92 -1.48 -12.34
C THR A 397 18.43 -1.23 -12.60
N ASP A 398 17.88 -1.74 -13.71
CA ASP A 398 16.50 -1.54 -14.13
C ASP A 398 15.55 -2.63 -13.59
N ALA A 399 15.93 -3.31 -12.50
CA ALA A 399 15.27 -4.49 -11.91
C ALA A 399 15.31 -5.77 -12.78
N LEU A 400 15.89 -5.71 -13.98
CA LEU A 400 16.06 -6.87 -14.87
C LEU A 400 17.03 -7.91 -14.30
N GLU A 401 17.92 -7.52 -13.39
CA GLU A 401 18.82 -8.41 -12.66
C GLU A 401 18.07 -9.49 -11.88
N LEU A 402 16.88 -9.18 -11.34
CA LEU A 402 16.06 -10.15 -10.61
C LEU A 402 15.51 -11.23 -11.53
N PHE A 403 15.06 -10.85 -12.72
CA PHE A 403 14.59 -11.79 -13.75
C PHE A 403 15.74 -12.64 -14.28
N ALA A 404 16.91 -12.04 -14.49
CA ALA A 404 18.09 -12.75 -14.98
C ALA A 404 18.61 -13.78 -13.97
N ALA A 405 18.64 -13.45 -12.68
CA ALA A 405 19.02 -14.39 -11.64
C ALA A 405 18.06 -15.59 -11.56
N ARG A 406 16.77 -15.37 -11.79
CA ARG A 406 15.80 -16.48 -11.86
C ARG A 406 15.86 -17.27 -13.15
N ALA A 407 16.16 -16.62 -14.27
CA ALA A 407 16.44 -17.33 -15.51
C ALA A 407 17.65 -18.26 -15.34
N LEU A 408 18.74 -17.80 -14.71
CA LEU A 408 19.89 -18.66 -14.34
C LEU A 408 19.46 -19.85 -13.47
N ALA A 409 18.58 -19.61 -12.50
CA ALA A 409 18.04 -20.70 -11.67
C ALA A 409 17.21 -21.70 -12.49
N LYS A 410 16.38 -21.21 -13.43
CA LYS A 410 15.53 -22.01 -14.32
C LYS A 410 16.35 -22.91 -15.25
N GLN A 411 17.52 -22.46 -15.71
CA GLN A 411 18.42 -23.29 -16.53
C GLN A 411 18.77 -24.62 -15.85
N ASN A 412 18.80 -24.62 -14.51
CA ASN A 412 19.02 -25.80 -13.68
C ASN A 412 20.28 -26.59 -14.08
N THR A 413 21.40 -25.86 -14.22
CA THR A 413 22.73 -26.43 -14.51
C THR A 413 23.70 -26.13 -13.37
N ASP A 414 24.76 -26.92 -13.24
CA ASP A 414 25.81 -26.64 -12.26
C ASP A 414 26.60 -25.37 -12.60
N GLU A 415 26.73 -25.03 -13.88
CA GLU A 415 27.37 -23.80 -14.32
C GLU A 415 26.55 -22.57 -13.87
N SER A 416 25.24 -22.56 -14.16
CA SER A 416 24.37 -21.44 -13.77
C SER A 416 24.26 -21.29 -12.25
N PHE A 417 24.26 -22.40 -11.51
CA PHE A 417 24.30 -22.38 -10.05
C PHE A 417 25.62 -21.82 -9.52
N LYS A 418 26.77 -22.24 -10.08
CA LYS A 418 28.09 -21.67 -9.73
C LYS A 418 28.16 -20.17 -10.02
N VAL A 419 27.57 -19.71 -11.13
CA VAL A 419 27.46 -18.28 -11.44
C VAL A 419 26.68 -17.56 -10.35
N LEU A 420 25.51 -18.07 -9.94
CA LEU A 420 24.72 -17.46 -8.87
C LEU A 420 25.50 -17.41 -7.55
N LEU A 421 26.22 -18.47 -7.18
CA LEU A 421 27.09 -18.46 -6.00
C LEU A 421 28.20 -17.41 -6.11
N ALA A 422 28.84 -17.26 -7.27
CA ALA A 422 29.87 -16.24 -7.48
C ALA A 422 29.29 -14.81 -7.40
N MET A 423 28.06 -14.60 -7.87
CA MET A 423 27.37 -13.31 -7.78
C MET A 423 26.97 -12.96 -6.34
N LEU A 424 26.65 -13.96 -5.52
CA LEU A 424 26.33 -13.78 -4.09
C LEU A 424 27.50 -13.21 -3.29
N GLU A 425 28.75 -13.47 -3.71
CA GLU A 425 29.96 -12.96 -3.06
C GLU A 425 30.30 -11.50 -3.45
N LYS A 426 29.57 -10.92 -4.42
CA LYS A 426 29.78 -9.52 -4.86
C LYS A 426 28.96 -8.55 -4.01
N PRO A 427 29.40 -7.30 -3.82
CA PRO A 427 28.62 -6.33 -3.04
C PRO A 427 27.41 -5.80 -3.83
N GLY A 428 26.36 -5.38 -3.12
CA GLY A 428 25.25 -4.61 -3.70
C GLY A 428 24.26 -5.44 -4.51
N ARG A 429 23.79 -4.86 -5.63
CA ARG A 429 22.75 -5.42 -6.50
C ARG A 429 23.02 -6.84 -7.02
N PRO A 430 24.25 -7.23 -7.42
CA PRO A 430 24.52 -8.61 -7.85
C PRO A 430 24.22 -9.65 -6.77
N ALA A 431 24.67 -9.46 -5.52
CA ALA A 431 24.37 -10.40 -4.44
C ALA A 431 22.89 -10.42 -4.08
N PHE A 432 22.26 -9.25 -4.06
CA PHE A 432 20.83 -9.13 -3.89
C PHE A 432 20.07 -9.98 -4.93
N ALA A 433 20.35 -9.83 -6.23
CA ALA A 433 19.69 -10.59 -7.28
C ALA A 433 20.05 -12.09 -7.23
N ALA A 434 21.32 -12.41 -6.96
CA ALA A 434 21.78 -13.80 -6.81
C ALA A 434 21.01 -14.55 -5.71
N ALA A 435 20.71 -13.90 -4.58
CA ALA A 435 19.90 -14.50 -3.54
C ALA A 435 18.49 -14.91 -4.05
N PHE A 436 17.83 -14.08 -4.87
CA PHE A 436 16.55 -14.45 -5.52
C PHE A 436 16.69 -15.67 -6.42
N GLY A 437 17.75 -15.73 -7.24
CA GLY A 437 18.02 -16.88 -8.11
C GLY A 437 18.29 -18.16 -7.31
N LEU A 438 19.13 -18.08 -6.28
CA LEU A 438 19.45 -19.21 -5.41
C LEU A 438 18.22 -19.73 -4.67
N GLY A 439 17.35 -18.84 -4.17
CA GLY A 439 16.06 -19.23 -3.60
C GLY A 439 15.18 -20.00 -4.58
N ALA A 440 15.03 -19.46 -5.79
CA ALA A 440 14.21 -20.07 -6.85
C ALA A 440 14.79 -21.39 -7.39
N SER A 441 16.09 -21.65 -7.23
CA SER A 441 16.73 -22.89 -7.69
C SER A 441 16.23 -24.13 -6.94
N GLY A 442 15.75 -23.99 -5.70
CA GLY A 442 15.34 -25.10 -4.83
C GLY A 442 16.50 -25.99 -4.34
N ARG A 443 17.75 -25.68 -4.71
CA ARG A 443 18.95 -26.46 -4.38
C ARG A 443 19.36 -26.23 -2.93
N ALA A 444 19.39 -27.31 -2.14
CA ALA A 444 19.73 -27.24 -0.72
C ALA A 444 21.17 -26.73 -0.49
N GLU A 445 22.05 -26.95 -1.47
CA GLU A 445 23.44 -26.49 -1.47
C GLU A 445 23.56 -24.96 -1.35
N ALA A 446 22.49 -24.20 -1.64
CA ALA A 446 22.46 -22.75 -1.51
C ALA A 446 22.35 -22.25 -0.05
N VAL A 447 21.88 -23.07 0.90
CA VAL A 447 21.60 -22.63 2.27
C VAL A 447 22.85 -22.09 2.97
N ALA A 448 23.95 -22.84 2.95
CA ALA A 448 25.18 -22.44 3.65
C ALA A 448 25.83 -21.18 3.02
N PRO A 449 25.96 -21.05 1.68
CA PRO A 449 26.37 -19.81 1.04
C PRO A 449 25.49 -18.60 1.40
N LEU A 450 24.17 -18.77 1.39
CA LEU A 450 23.22 -17.70 1.75
C LEU A 450 23.43 -17.24 3.20
N ILE A 451 23.60 -18.17 4.15
CA ILE A 451 23.87 -17.83 5.56
C ILE A 451 25.20 -17.04 5.68
N ARG A 452 26.28 -17.49 5.01
CA ARG A 452 27.56 -16.76 5.04
C ARG A 452 27.42 -15.35 4.47
N ALA A 453 26.72 -15.20 3.35
CA ALA A 453 26.48 -13.90 2.74
C ALA A 453 25.67 -12.97 3.67
N PHE A 454 24.69 -13.51 4.42
CA PHE A 454 23.90 -12.75 5.38
C PHE A 454 24.75 -12.18 6.52
N GLU A 455 25.70 -12.98 7.01
CA GLU A 455 26.63 -12.61 8.08
C GLU A 455 27.63 -11.54 7.61
N ALA A 456 28.15 -11.69 6.39
CA ALA A 456 29.13 -10.81 5.78
C ALA A 456 28.55 -9.43 5.42
N THR A 457 27.34 -9.37 4.88
CA THR A 457 26.75 -8.11 4.41
C THR A 457 26.10 -7.30 5.53
N LYS A 458 26.17 -5.97 5.45
CA LYS A 458 25.41 -5.03 6.30
C LYS A 458 24.24 -4.38 5.55
N GLU A 459 24.13 -4.63 4.25
CA GLU A 459 23.12 -4.03 3.40
C GLU A 459 21.74 -4.65 3.66
N PHE A 460 20.76 -3.83 4.04
CA PHE A 460 19.45 -4.32 4.43
C PHE A 460 18.70 -5.03 3.31
N GLN A 461 18.79 -4.52 2.07
CA GLN A 461 18.13 -5.12 0.90
C GLN A 461 18.65 -6.52 0.63
N THR A 462 19.97 -6.70 0.60
CA THR A 462 20.62 -8.01 0.40
C THR A 462 20.27 -8.98 1.53
N ARG A 463 20.25 -8.52 2.79
CA ARG A 463 19.78 -9.34 3.92
C ARG A 463 18.33 -9.80 3.76
N TRP A 464 17.45 -8.91 3.31
CA TRP A 464 16.05 -9.23 3.05
C TRP A 464 15.89 -10.27 1.95
N ALA A 465 16.62 -10.13 0.85
CA ALA A 465 16.64 -11.09 -0.25
C ALA A 465 17.11 -12.48 0.21
N ILE A 466 18.15 -12.53 1.05
CA ILE A 466 18.65 -13.79 1.61
C ILE A 466 17.61 -14.45 2.52
N ILE A 467 16.95 -13.70 3.40
CA ILE A 467 15.89 -14.23 4.27
C ILE A 467 14.76 -14.82 3.43
N ASP A 468 14.33 -14.10 2.39
CA ASP A 468 13.29 -14.58 1.48
C ASP A 468 13.74 -15.83 0.73
N ALA A 469 14.98 -15.86 0.21
CA ALA A 469 15.54 -17.01 -0.48
C ALA A 469 15.58 -18.27 0.40
N LEU A 470 15.98 -18.13 1.66
CA LEU A 470 15.97 -19.23 2.63
C LEU A 470 14.55 -19.74 2.91
N GLY A 471 13.57 -18.83 2.97
CA GLY A 471 12.15 -19.18 3.07
C GLY A 471 11.62 -19.90 1.83
N GLU A 472 12.06 -19.50 0.63
CA GLU A 472 11.70 -20.13 -0.65
C GLU A 472 12.32 -21.54 -0.80
N LEU A 473 13.55 -21.73 -0.31
CA LEU A 473 14.22 -23.04 -0.30
C LEU A 473 13.53 -24.07 0.61
N LYS A 474 12.86 -23.60 1.68
CA LYS A 474 12.14 -24.43 2.66
C LYS A 474 13.01 -25.52 3.29
N LYS A 475 14.24 -25.18 3.63
CA LYS A 475 15.24 -26.09 4.20
C LYS A 475 15.37 -25.85 5.71
N PRO A 476 15.11 -26.86 6.57
CA PRO A 476 15.24 -26.73 8.03
C PRO A 476 16.58 -26.18 8.51
N GLU A 477 17.65 -26.42 7.76
CA GLU A 477 19.02 -25.97 8.01
C GLU A 477 19.13 -24.43 8.15
N ALA A 478 18.17 -23.67 7.61
CA ALA A 478 18.11 -22.22 7.73
C ALA A 478 17.48 -21.71 9.04
N VAL A 479 16.73 -22.56 9.75
CA VAL A 479 15.96 -22.16 10.94
C VAL A 479 16.83 -21.57 12.05
N PRO A 480 18.00 -22.13 12.41
CA PRO A 480 18.84 -21.57 13.47
C PRO A 480 19.24 -20.12 13.21
N MET A 481 19.66 -19.81 11.97
CA MET A 481 20.03 -18.44 11.58
C MET A 481 18.83 -17.50 11.62
N LEU A 482 17.68 -17.90 11.04
CA LEU A 482 16.47 -17.09 11.03
C LEU A 482 15.93 -16.82 12.45
N ALA A 483 15.99 -17.82 13.34
CA ALA A 483 15.62 -17.66 14.75
C ALA A 483 16.55 -16.67 15.48
N ALA A 484 17.86 -16.77 15.26
CA ALA A 484 18.83 -15.82 15.82
C ALA A 484 18.59 -14.39 15.30
N ASN A 485 18.31 -14.24 14.01
CA ASN A 485 17.97 -12.95 13.42
C ASN A 485 16.67 -12.38 14.02
N LEU A 486 15.63 -13.19 14.19
CA LEU A 486 14.37 -12.75 14.81
C LEU A 486 14.60 -12.19 16.22
N ARG A 487 15.38 -12.89 17.05
CA ARG A 487 15.75 -12.43 18.41
C ARG A 487 16.56 -11.14 18.38
N ALA A 488 17.50 -11.01 17.45
CA ALA A 488 18.29 -9.79 17.30
C ALA A 488 17.41 -8.58 16.93
N LEU A 489 16.36 -8.80 16.14
CA LEU A 489 15.43 -7.76 15.71
C LEU A 489 14.51 -7.23 16.81
N ALA A 490 14.39 -7.92 17.95
CA ALA A 490 13.67 -7.41 19.13
C ALA A 490 14.26 -6.08 19.63
N LYS A 491 15.58 -5.92 19.52
CA LYS A 491 16.33 -4.75 20.02
C LYS A 491 16.38 -3.57 19.04
N GLY A 492 15.78 -3.69 17.85
CA GLY A 492 15.92 -2.73 16.75
C GLY A 492 14.60 -2.23 16.15
N THR A 493 14.70 -1.41 15.11
CA THR A 493 13.55 -0.77 14.42
C THR A 493 13.19 -1.42 13.08
N GLY A 494 13.76 -2.58 12.76
CA GLY A 494 13.66 -3.25 11.45
C GLY A 494 12.34 -3.99 11.21
N VAL A 495 11.22 -3.27 11.07
CA VAL A 495 9.88 -3.85 10.83
C VAL A 495 9.86 -4.78 9.60
N VAL A 496 10.46 -4.35 8.48
CA VAL A 496 10.52 -5.17 7.25
C VAL A 496 11.29 -6.47 7.49
N SER A 497 12.45 -6.39 8.14
CA SER A 497 13.25 -7.58 8.48
C SER A 497 12.44 -8.56 9.35
N ARG A 498 11.69 -8.06 10.34
CA ARG A 498 10.84 -8.91 11.19
C ARG A 498 9.79 -9.65 10.37
N VAL A 499 9.07 -8.91 9.52
CA VAL A 499 8.03 -9.49 8.65
C VAL A 499 8.62 -10.57 7.75
N LYS A 500 9.75 -10.31 7.09
CA LYS A 500 10.41 -11.27 6.21
C LYS A 500 10.90 -12.51 6.97
N THR A 501 11.52 -12.34 8.14
CA THR A 501 11.98 -13.47 8.97
C THR A 501 10.83 -14.33 9.48
N ILE A 502 9.73 -13.73 9.95
CA ILE A 502 8.54 -14.46 10.40
C ILE A 502 7.92 -15.24 9.23
N ARG A 503 7.81 -14.61 8.04
CA ARG A 503 7.30 -15.28 6.84
C ARG A 503 8.21 -16.44 6.41
N ALA A 504 9.52 -16.26 6.41
CA ALA A 504 10.47 -17.31 6.05
C ALA A 504 10.39 -18.51 7.00
N LEU A 505 10.34 -18.28 8.31
CA LEU A 505 10.16 -19.34 9.31
C LEU A 505 8.83 -20.11 9.09
N GLY A 506 7.73 -19.39 8.86
CA GLY A 506 6.44 -20.02 8.53
C GLY A 506 6.46 -20.80 7.22
N ALA A 507 7.15 -20.29 6.20
CA ALA A 507 7.27 -20.92 4.88
C ALA A 507 8.13 -22.20 4.89
N ILE A 508 9.18 -22.24 5.72
CA ILE A 508 9.99 -23.44 5.96
C ILE A 508 9.14 -24.53 6.60
N GLY A 509 8.24 -24.16 7.54
CA GLY A 509 7.29 -25.10 8.13
C GLY A 509 7.90 -26.07 9.15
N ASP A 510 9.16 -25.87 9.54
CA ASP A 510 9.86 -26.74 10.48
C ASP A 510 9.46 -26.43 11.94
N ARG A 511 9.28 -27.49 12.75
CA ARG A 511 8.82 -27.36 14.15
C ARG A 511 9.82 -26.63 15.05
N ALA A 512 11.11 -26.62 14.73
CA ALA A 512 12.11 -25.87 15.47
C ALA A 512 11.86 -24.34 15.42
N ALA A 513 11.05 -23.86 14.47
CA ALA A 513 10.64 -22.46 14.40
C ALA A 513 9.55 -22.07 15.42
N ILE A 514 8.88 -23.03 16.07
CA ILE A 514 7.77 -22.74 17.01
C ILE A 514 8.25 -21.93 18.22
N ALA A 515 9.28 -22.41 18.91
CA ALA A 515 9.83 -21.74 20.10
C ALA A 515 10.22 -20.26 19.83
N PRO A 516 11.05 -19.93 18.83
CA PRO A 516 11.42 -18.54 18.57
C PRO A 516 10.23 -17.66 18.12
N LEU A 517 9.22 -18.23 17.44
CA LEU A 517 8.00 -17.50 17.10
C LEU A 517 7.14 -17.21 18.33
N LEU A 518 7.05 -18.14 19.30
CA LEU A 518 6.34 -17.93 20.56
C LEU A 518 7.04 -16.89 21.44
N GLU A 519 8.38 -16.92 21.50
CA GLU A 519 9.18 -15.86 22.15
C GLU A 519 8.86 -14.48 21.55
N ALA A 520 8.87 -14.37 20.20
CA ALA A 520 8.53 -13.13 19.52
C ALA A 520 7.08 -12.69 19.76
N LEU A 521 6.13 -13.63 19.88
CA LEU A 521 4.74 -13.31 20.17
C LEU A 521 4.57 -12.68 21.57
N ALA A 522 5.34 -13.15 22.54
CA ALA A 522 5.34 -12.68 23.92
C ALA A 522 5.98 -11.28 24.07
N ASP A 523 6.91 -10.94 23.17
CA ASP A 523 7.62 -9.67 23.18
C ASP A 523 6.74 -8.52 22.64
N LYS A 524 6.53 -7.50 23.46
CA LYS A 524 5.74 -6.30 23.12
C LYS A 524 6.30 -5.53 21.93
N THR A 525 7.59 -5.67 21.62
CA THR A 525 8.18 -5.02 20.45
C THR A 525 7.57 -5.54 19.15
N PHE A 526 7.04 -6.77 19.13
CA PHE A 526 6.39 -7.40 17.98
C PHE A 526 4.86 -7.23 17.97
N GLU A 527 4.29 -6.33 18.79
CA GLU A 527 2.84 -6.04 18.82
C GLU A 527 2.23 -5.94 17.40
N PRO A 528 2.82 -5.17 16.45
CA PRO A 528 2.22 -5.02 15.12
C PRO A 528 2.36 -6.28 14.24
N GLN A 529 3.24 -7.22 14.61
CA GLN A 529 3.49 -8.46 13.86
C GLN A 529 2.77 -9.68 14.44
N ARG A 530 2.06 -9.57 15.57
CA ARG A 530 1.39 -10.71 16.21
C ARG A 530 0.45 -11.49 15.28
N PRO A 531 -0.40 -10.86 14.43
CA PRO A 531 -1.22 -11.60 13.48
C PRO A 531 -0.41 -12.43 12.49
N LEU A 532 0.76 -11.91 12.07
CA LEU A 532 1.67 -12.59 11.16
C LEU A 532 2.37 -13.77 11.85
N ILE A 533 2.79 -13.60 13.10
CA ILE A 533 3.39 -14.68 13.92
C ILE A 533 2.38 -15.82 14.09
N ALA A 534 1.14 -15.49 14.44
CA ALA A 534 0.07 -16.48 14.56
C ALA A 534 -0.18 -17.23 13.23
N ARG A 535 -0.09 -16.53 12.09
CA ARG A 535 -0.17 -17.17 10.76
C ARG A 535 0.98 -18.14 10.51
N ALA A 536 2.22 -17.75 10.83
CA ALA A 536 3.38 -18.62 10.67
C ALA A 536 3.28 -19.88 11.56
N LEU A 537 2.86 -19.73 12.82
CA LEU A 537 2.62 -20.86 13.72
C LEU A 537 1.53 -21.81 13.18
N ARG A 538 0.46 -21.29 12.59
CA ARG A 538 -0.56 -22.13 11.92
C ARG A 538 0.01 -22.90 10.73
N GLN A 539 0.86 -22.26 9.92
CA GLN A 539 1.51 -22.93 8.79
C GLN A 539 2.39 -24.10 9.24
N ILE A 540 3.10 -23.95 10.37
CA ILE A 540 3.98 -24.99 10.93
C ILE A 540 3.18 -26.11 11.62
N THR A 541 2.09 -25.77 12.32
CA THR A 541 1.38 -26.71 13.20
C THR A 541 0.16 -27.39 12.56
N GLY A 542 -0.42 -26.79 11.51
CA GLY A 542 -1.64 -27.28 10.86
C GLY A 542 -2.93 -27.13 11.67
N ILE A 543 -2.90 -26.45 12.82
CA ILE A 543 -4.05 -26.29 13.72
C ILE A 543 -5.05 -25.25 13.15
N ALA A 544 -6.32 -25.66 12.94
CA ALA A 544 -7.28 -24.95 12.07
C ALA A 544 -8.48 -24.20 12.72
N SER A 545 -8.94 -24.43 13.98
CA SER A 545 -10.19 -23.78 14.48
C SER A 545 -10.22 -23.33 15.96
N GLU A 546 -11.18 -22.41 16.25
CA GLU A 546 -11.50 -21.57 17.44
C GLU A 546 -10.34 -20.75 18.07
N SER A 547 -9.13 -21.28 17.97
CA SER A 547 -7.82 -20.79 18.41
C SER A 547 -7.21 -19.66 17.57
N GLN A 548 -7.96 -19.06 16.64
CA GLN A 548 -7.40 -18.11 15.66
C GLN A 548 -7.14 -16.70 16.20
N SER A 549 -7.51 -16.43 17.45
CA SER A 549 -7.09 -15.21 18.12
C SER A 549 -5.62 -15.31 18.54
N GLU A 550 -4.88 -14.20 18.43
CA GLU A 550 -3.63 -13.98 19.16
C GLU A 550 -3.71 -14.49 20.61
N ALA A 551 -4.89 -14.39 21.23
CA ALA A 551 -5.15 -14.82 22.60
C ALA A 551 -4.93 -16.32 22.85
N TYR A 552 -5.16 -17.22 21.88
CA TYR A 552 -4.87 -18.65 22.04
C TYR A 552 -3.37 -18.89 22.22
N TRP A 553 -2.56 -18.36 21.30
CA TRP A 553 -1.12 -18.53 21.34
C TRP A 553 -0.50 -17.80 22.55
N ARG A 554 -1.09 -16.67 22.99
CA ARG A 554 -0.71 -16.03 24.25
C ARG A 554 -1.03 -16.88 25.47
N LYS A 555 -2.19 -17.55 25.49
CA LYS A 555 -2.53 -18.49 26.55
C LYS A 555 -1.53 -19.64 26.59
N ALA A 556 -1.19 -20.22 25.42
CA ALA A 556 -0.18 -21.28 25.31
C ALA A 556 1.17 -20.85 25.93
N VAL A 557 1.65 -19.64 25.62
CA VAL A 557 2.87 -19.06 26.21
C VAL A 557 2.74 -18.90 27.74
N SER A 558 1.58 -18.44 28.23
CA SER A 558 1.36 -18.22 29.67
C SER A 558 1.20 -19.53 30.48
N THR A 559 0.80 -20.62 29.83
CA THR A 559 0.52 -21.90 30.51
C THR A 559 1.67 -22.89 30.47
N GLN A 560 2.65 -22.76 29.57
CA GLN A 560 3.78 -23.69 29.44
C GLN A 560 5.06 -23.00 28.94
N PRO A 561 5.97 -22.58 29.85
CA PRO A 561 7.24 -21.96 29.44
C PRO A 561 8.29 -22.96 28.90
N ASN A 562 8.12 -24.28 29.09
CA ASN A 562 9.20 -25.28 28.98
C ASN A 562 8.77 -26.64 28.36
N ARG A 563 7.88 -26.68 27.35
CA ARG A 563 7.61 -27.92 26.60
C ARG A 563 7.52 -27.71 25.10
#